data_AF-A0A5C5UUF8-F1
#
_entry.id   AF-A0A5C5UUF8-F1
#
_cell.length_a   1.000
_cell.length_b   1.000
_cell.length_c   1.000
_cell.angle_alpha   90.00
_cell.angle_beta   90.00
_cell.angle_gamma   90.00
#
_symmetry.space_group_name_H-M   'P 1'
#
loop_
_entity.id
_entity.type
_entity.pdbx_description
1 polymer ?
#
loop_
_entity_poly.entity_id
_entity_poly.type
_entity_poly.pdbx_seq_one_letter_code
_entity_poly.pdbx_strand_id
1 'polypeptide(L)'
;MLCRCLTAGSLLLLALPLLAHGEEELKFKKTQIETKFRSEGCAVGDFNRDGLMDVSAGSVWYESPDWKMHLIRVKADEYDPKGYSDSFCNFAQDVNHDGWTDVLVVDFPGKQTWWFENPGKEEKTWVRHEMVPVTNNESPDMRDITGDGIKELLFAFDPGKKVGYAAPAEDPSAPWIITAVSEENAPGTDRYSHGIGAGDVNNDGRTDILVTAGWWEAPEDRSQTPWKFHPANFGEKCAHMYVYDFDGDGDNDVISSSAHDFGVWWYEQTPEGFQRHIIDKTFSQTHSSHLVDMNGDGLPDYVTGKRHWAHGGRDPGGNEAAVMCWYELSRKDGKAVWTPHVFDDNSGVGTQFEVADMNGDGLLDVVTSNKQGVFVFEQVREK
;
A
#
# COMPACT_ATOMS: atom_id res chain seq x y z
N MET A 1 -34.70 -26.37 -69.41
CA MET A 1 -33.41 -27.02 -69.11
C MET A 1 -32.39 -25.92 -68.85
N LEU A 2 -32.19 -25.54 -67.58
CA LEU A 2 -31.01 -24.80 -67.12
C LEU A 2 -30.97 -24.94 -65.60
N CYS A 3 -29.98 -25.72 -65.16
CA CYS A 3 -29.69 -26.11 -63.80
C CYS A 3 -28.94 -24.95 -63.11
N ARG A 4 -29.36 -24.54 -61.90
CA ARG A 4 -28.56 -23.67 -61.04
C ARG A 4 -28.23 -24.45 -59.76
N CYS A 5 -26.98 -24.86 -59.65
CA CYS A 5 -26.39 -25.42 -58.44
C CYS A 5 -26.26 -24.33 -57.37
N LEU A 6 -26.79 -24.59 -56.17
CA LEU A 6 -26.38 -23.88 -54.95
C LEU A 6 -25.12 -24.57 -54.41
N THR A 7 -24.02 -23.82 -54.31
CA THR A 7 -22.83 -24.23 -53.57
C THR A 7 -23.01 -23.87 -52.10
N ALA A 8 -23.07 -24.89 -51.23
CA ALA A 8 -22.97 -24.73 -49.79
C ALA A 8 -21.51 -24.42 -49.42
N GLY A 9 -21.25 -23.26 -48.82
CA GLY A 9 -19.97 -22.93 -48.23
C GLY A 9 -19.89 -23.50 -46.82
N SER A 10 -19.01 -24.49 -46.59
CA SER A 10 -18.65 -24.96 -45.25
C SER A 10 -17.77 -23.91 -44.58
N LEU A 11 -18.29 -23.27 -43.53
CA LEU A 11 -17.47 -22.49 -42.60
C LEU A 11 -16.69 -23.46 -41.71
N LEU A 12 -15.37 -23.54 -41.90
CA LEU A 12 -14.47 -24.26 -41.01
C LEU A 12 -14.21 -23.35 -39.80
N LEU A 13 -14.86 -23.60 -38.66
CA LEU A 13 -14.45 -22.99 -37.39
C LEU A 13 -13.12 -23.63 -36.97
N LEU A 14 -12.03 -22.87 -37.12
CA LEU A 14 -10.76 -23.16 -36.48
C LEU A 14 -10.92 -22.90 -34.98
N ALA A 15 -11.09 -23.97 -34.21
CA ALA A 15 -10.91 -23.91 -32.77
C ALA A 15 -9.42 -23.69 -32.50
N LEU A 16 -9.07 -22.47 -32.08
CA LEU A 16 -7.75 -22.19 -31.50
C LEU A 16 -7.67 -22.93 -30.16
N PRO A 17 -6.59 -23.69 -29.89
CA PRO A 17 -6.42 -24.31 -28.59
C PRO A 17 -6.23 -23.21 -27.55
N LEU A 18 -7.03 -23.23 -26.48
CA LEU A 18 -6.68 -22.52 -25.25
C LEU A 18 -5.32 -23.07 -24.80
N LEU A 19 -4.29 -22.25 -24.86
CA LEU A 19 -3.05 -22.52 -24.14
C LEU A 19 -3.41 -22.43 -22.66
N ALA A 20 -3.45 -23.59 -22.00
CA ALA A 20 -3.31 -23.64 -20.56
C ALA A 20 -1.94 -23.02 -20.26
N HIS A 21 -1.94 -21.80 -19.73
CA HIS A 21 -0.75 -21.24 -19.12
C HIS A 21 -0.48 -22.13 -17.91
N GLY A 22 0.63 -22.87 -17.93
CA GLY A 22 1.11 -23.48 -16.70
C GLY A 22 1.35 -22.34 -15.72
N GLU A 23 0.87 -22.48 -14.49
CA GLU A 23 1.16 -21.54 -13.40
C GLU A 23 2.69 -21.47 -13.25
N GLU A 24 3.30 -20.43 -13.82
CA GLU A 24 4.71 -20.15 -13.60
C GLU A 24 4.87 -19.72 -12.15
N GLU A 25 5.62 -20.51 -11.38
CA GLU A 25 5.93 -20.20 -10.00
C GLU A 25 6.66 -18.84 -9.92
N LEU A 26 6.03 -17.87 -9.26
CA LEU A 26 6.62 -16.55 -9.01
C LEU A 26 7.84 -16.67 -8.10
N LYS A 27 8.99 -16.18 -8.57
CA LYS A 27 10.25 -16.14 -7.80
C LYS A 27 10.72 -14.71 -7.64
N PHE A 28 11.51 -14.47 -6.59
CA PHE A 28 12.08 -13.17 -6.32
C PHE A 28 13.60 -13.25 -6.16
N LYS A 29 14.31 -12.35 -6.84
CA LYS A 29 15.73 -12.07 -6.59
C LYS A 29 15.81 -11.05 -5.45
N LYS A 30 16.29 -11.51 -4.29
CA LYS A 30 16.53 -10.67 -3.12
C LYS A 30 17.84 -9.90 -3.23
N THR A 31 17.78 -8.59 -3.02
CA THR A 31 18.92 -7.70 -2.80
C THR A 31 18.75 -6.97 -1.47
N GLN A 32 19.68 -7.13 -0.54
CA GLN A 32 19.74 -6.28 0.66
C GLN A 32 20.67 -5.11 0.37
N ILE A 33 20.10 -3.92 0.20
CA ILE A 33 20.83 -2.70 -0.13
C ILE A 33 21.69 -2.24 1.05
N GLU A 34 21.13 -2.31 2.26
CA GLU A 34 21.72 -1.77 3.48
C GLU A 34 21.23 -2.61 4.68
N THR A 35 22.08 -2.81 5.69
CA THR A 35 21.72 -3.58 6.91
C THR A 35 21.31 -2.69 8.09
N LYS A 36 21.43 -1.37 7.92
CA LYS A 36 21.18 -0.36 8.95
C LYS A 36 19.71 0.03 8.99
N PHE A 37 19.18 0.20 10.19
CA PHE A 37 17.82 0.71 10.37
C PHE A 37 17.77 2.21 10.06
N ARG A 38 17.37 2.55 8.82
CA ARG A 38 17.23 3.92 8.32
C ARG A 38 15.82 4.48 8.53
N SER A 39 14.81 3.63 8.35
CA SER A 39 13.40 4.01 8.34
C SER A 39 12.52 2.77 8.52
N GLU A 40 11.28 2.96 9.02
CA GLU A 40 10.24 1.93 9.07
C GLU A 40 9.42 1.88 7.76
N GLY A 41 9.77 2.70 6.77
CA GLY A 41 9.16 2.70 5.45
C GLY A 41 10.15 3.10 4.37
N CYS A 42 9.74 3.00 3.11
CA CYS A 42 10.56 3.34 1.96
C CYS A 42 9.69 3.93 0.85
N ALA A 43 10.27 4.77 0.00
CA ALA A 43 9.60 5.19 -1.22
C ALA A 43 10.36 4.69 -2.45
N VAL A 44 9.63 4.55 -3.56
CA VAL A 44 10.18 4.18 -4.86
C VAL A 44 9.90 5.33 -5.83
N GLY A 45 10.91 5.74 -6.60
CA GLY A 45 10.76 6.76 -7.63
C GLY A 45 12.05 6.99 -8.41
N ASP A 46 11.95 7.56 -9.61
CA ASP A 46 13.10 7.94 -10.43
C ASP A 46 13.62 9.32 -9.95
N PHE A 47 14.46 9.33 -8.91
CA PHE A 47 14.88 10.57 -8.26
C PHE A 47 15.95 11.31 -9.06
N ASN A 48 16.69 10.62 -9.94
CA ASN A 48 17.77 11.19 -10.74
C ASN A 48 17.40 11.39 -12.23
N ARG A 49 16.21 10.92 -12.66
CA ARG A 49 15.68 10.97 -14.03
C ARG A 49 16.50 10.19 -15.04
N ASP A 50 17.03 9.04 -14.64
CA ASP A 50 17.75 8.13 -15.54
C ASP A 50 16.85 7.04 -16.16
N GLY A 51 15.59 6.97 -15.73
CA GLY A 51 14.60 6.01 -16.20
C GLY A 51 14.58 4.69 -15.44
N LEU A 52 15.39 4.54 -14.39
CA LEU A 52 15.33 3.44 -13.43
C LEU A 52 14.64 3.91 -12.15
N MET A 53 13.96 2.99 -11.46
CA MET A 53 13.40 3.31 -10.15
C MET A 53 14.48 3.21 -9.08
N ASP A 54 14.57 4.24 -8.26
CA ASP A 54 15.43 4.31 -7.07
C ASP A 54 14.63 4.02 -5.79
N VAL A 55 15.34 3.83 -4.68
CA VAL A 55 14.73 3.59 -3.37
C VAL A 55 15.11 4.68 -2.37
N SER A 56 14.15 5.29 -1.69
CA SER A 56 14.42 6.16 -0.54
C SER A 56 14.10 5.47 0.79
N ALA A 57 14.86 5.79 1.83
CA ALA A 57 14.61 5.34 3.19
C ALA A 57 14.99 6.45 4.19
N GLY A 58 14.01 7.26 4.58
CA GLY A 58 14.15 8.34 5.55
C GLY A 58 15.04 9.49 5.08
N SER A 59 16.33 9.45 5.44
CA SER A 59 17.27 10.56 5.21
C SER A 59 18.18 10.36 3.99
N VAL A 60 18.00 9.26 3.26
CA VAL A 60 18.84 8.85 2.13
C VAL A 60 18.00 8.26 0.99
N TRP A 61 18.57 8.26 -0.21
CA TRP A 61 18.09 7.46 -1.34
C TRP A 61 19.24 6.66 -1.97
N TYR A 62 18.91 5.58 -2.67
CA TYR A 62 19.84 4.62 -3.25
C TYR A 62 19.58 4.53 -4.75
N GLU A 63 20.59 4.94 -5.52
CA GLU A 63 20.59 4.99 -6.99
C GLU A 63 20.68 3.58 -7.59
N SER A 64 19.68 3.17 -8.36
CA SER A 64 19.69 1.92 -9.12
C SER A 64 20.68 1.98 -10.29
N PRO A 65 21.28 0.86 -10.75
CA PRO A 65 21.18 -0.50 -10.22
C PRO A 65 22.28 -0.85 -9.18
N ASP A 66 23.26 0.04 -8.99
CA ASP A 66 24.42 -0.22 -8.11
C ASP A 66 24.13 0.12 -6.62
N TRP A 67 22.95 0.65 -6.34
CA TRP A 67 22.46 1.08 -5.03
C TRP A 67 23.38 2.09 -4.33
N LYS A 68 23.93 3.02 -5.11
CA LYS A 68 24.80 4.06 -4.57
C LYS A 68 23.98 5.01 -3.68
N MET A 69 24.38 5.13 -2.42
CA MET A 69 23.68 5.96 -1.44
C MET A 69 23.96 7.46 -1.65
N HIS A 70 22.89 8.25 -1.60
CA HIS A 70 22.88 9.70 -1.63
C HIS A 70 22.11 10.27 -0.42
N LEU A 71 22.41 11.52 -0.07
CA LEU A 71 21.82 12.18 1.09
C LEU A 71 20.61 13.03 0.68
N ILE A 72 19.46 12.82 1.34
CA ILE A 72 18.31 13.74 1.29
C ILE A 72 18.53 14.84 2.32
N ARG A 73 18.90 14.44 3.55
CA ARG A 73 19.18 15.35 4.68
C ARG A 73 20.68 15.57 4.88
N VAL A 74 21.07 16.30 5.91
CA VAL A 74 22.48 16.64 6.20
C VAL A 74 23.36 15.43 6.55
N LYS A 75 22.78 14.27 6.88
CA LYS A 75 23.49 13.02 7.19
C LYS A 75 22.56 11.82 6.98
N ALA A 76 23.17 10.64 6.88
CA ALA A 76 22.44 9.37 6.87
C ALA A 76 22.13 8.92 8.30
N ASP A 77 20.91 9.19 8.76
CA ASP A 77 20.42 8.79 10.09
C ASP A 77 20.36 7.27 10.23
N GLU A 78 20.73 6.77 11.41
CA GLU A 78 20.68 5.35 11.79
C GLU A 78 20.06 5.26 13.18
N TYR A 79 19.09 4.38 13.34
CA TYR A 79 18.28 4.25 14.55
C TYR A 79 18.57 2.92 15.28
N ASP A 80 18.27 2.87 16.57
CA ASP A 80 18.31 1.61 17.34
C ASP A 80 17.13 0.72 16.91
N PRO A 81 17.36 -0.52 16.42
CA PRO A 81 16.30 -1.47 16.08
C PRO A 81 15.34 -1.79 17.23
N LYS A 82 15.71 -1.54 18.49
CA LYS A 82 14.81 -1.69 19.65
C LYS A 82 13.89 -0.47 19.86
N GLY A 83 14.20 0.65 19.22
CA GLY A 83 13.41 1.88 19.22
C GLY A 83 12.62 2.05 17.93
N TYR A 84 12.47 3.32 17.55
CA TYR A 84 11.75 3.78 16.37
C TYR A 84 12.55 4.88 15.66
N SER A 85 12.33 5.02 14.35
CA SER A 85 12.78 6.15 13.55
C SER A 85 11.82 7.35 13.68
N ASP A 86 12.23 8.50 13.15
CA ASP A 86 11.38 9.66 12.83
C ASP A 86 10.84 9.61 11.39
N SER A 87 10.79 8.41 10.82
CA SER A 87 10.43 8.15 9.42
C SER A 87 9.67 6.82 9.41
N PHE A 88 8.36 6.93 9.60
CA PHE A 88 7.44 5.81 9.73
C PHE A 88 6.97 5.32 8.36
N CYS A 89 6.47 6.24 7.53
CA CYS A 89 6.06 5.92 6.17
C CYS A 89 6.76 6.89 5.22
N ASN A 90 7.17 6.38 4.06
CA ASN A 90 7.81 7.21 3.03
C ASN A 90 7.06 7.00 1.73
N PHE A 91 6.83 8.06 0.99
CA PHE A 91 6.16 8.01 -0.32
C PHE A 91 6.90 8.90 -1.30
N ALA A 92 6.59 8.77 -2.59
CA ALA A 92 7.22 9.53 -3.65
C ALA A 92 6.15 10.12 -4.58
N GLN A 93 6.28 11.40 -4.90
CA GLN A 93 5.38 12.13 -5.78
C GLN A 93 6.08 13.39 -6.28
N ASP A 94 5.80 13.84 -7.51
CA ASP A 94 6.16 15.19 -7.95
C ASP A 94 5.14 16.18 -7.36
N VAL A 95 5.48 16.79 -6.21
CA VAL A 95 4.56 17.60 -5.40
C VAL A 95 4.43 19.01 -5.98
N ASN A 96 5.51 19.55 -6.55
CA ASN A 96 5.58 20.92 -7.06
C ASN A 96 5.41 21.01 -8.59
N HIS A 97 5.21 19.88 -9.27
CA HIS A 97 5.05 19.77 -10.73
C HIS A 97 6.25 20.27 -11.53
N ASP A 98 7.47 20.15 -10.98
CA ASP A 98 8.71 20.54 -11.67
C ASP A 98 9.31 19.39 -12.52
N GLY A 99 8.69 18.21 -12.47
CA GLY A 99 9.10 17.01 -13.20
C GLY A 99 10.21 16.22 -12.52
N TRP A 100 10.53 16.50 -11.26
CA TRP A 100 11.37 15.68 -10.39
C TRP A 100 10.53 15.04 -9.30
N THR A 101 10.80 13.77 -9.01
CA THR A 101 10.09 13.07 -7.94
C THR A 101 10.62 13.53 -6.58
N ASP A 102 9.71 13.98 -5.71
CA ASP A 102 9.99 14.36 -4.34
C ASP A 102 9.79 13.18 -3.37
N VAL A 103 10.30 13.31 -2.14
CA VAL A 103 10.14 12.31 -1.08
C VAL A 103 9.27 12.86 0.04
N LEU A 104 8.21 12.13 0.38
CA LEU A 104 7.29 12.42 1.46
C LEU A 104 7.67 11.52 2.65
N VAL A 105 7.66 12.06 3.86
CA VAL A 105 7.97 11.32 5.09
C VAL A 105 6.93 11.64 6.16
N VAL A 106 6.16 10.63 6.53
CA VAL A 106 5.36 10.63 7.76
C VAL A 106 6.31 10.39 8.92
N ASP A 107 6.38 11.35 9.83
CA ASP A 107 7.17 11.25 11.06
C ASP A 107 6.45 10.33 12.07
N PHE A 108 6.95 10.25 13.29
CA PHE A 108 6.37 9.48 14.37
C PHE A 108 4.89 9.85 14.59
N PRO A 109 3.97 8.88 14.81
CA PRO A 109 2.56 9.18 14.98
C PRO A 109 2.31 10.27 16.03
N GLY A 110 1.45 11.24 15.69
CA GLY A 110 1.21 12.47 16.43
C GLY A 110 2.17 13.62 16.11
N LYS A 111 2.93 13.52 15.01
CA LYS A 111 3.85 14.57 14.51
C LYS A 111 3.47 15.00 13.10
N GLN A 112 4.18 16.01 12.62
CA GLN A 112 4.07 16.51 11.25
C GLN A 112 4.39 15.43 10.22
N THR A 113 3.81 15.60 9.04
CA THR A 113 4.28 14.93 7.83
C THR A 113 4.99 15.95 6.96
N TRP A 114 6.10 15.55 6.35
CA TRP A 114 7.01 16.42 5.61
C TRP A 114 7.12 15.97 4.16
N TRP A 115 7.38 16.91 3.26
CA TRP A 115 7.94 16.58 1.95
C TRP A 115 9.31 17.23 1.78
N PHE A 116 10.16 16.56 1.03
CA PHE A 116 11.53 16.96 0.73
C PHE A 116 11.61 17.21 -0.77
N GLU A 117 11.91 18.46 -1.13
CA GLU A 117 12.00 18.93 -2.49
C GLU A 117 13.28 18.44 -3.15
N ASN A 118 13.13 17.70 -4.23
CA ASN A 118 14.23 17.19 -5.03
C ASN A 118 14.99 18.37 -5.66
N PRO A 119 16.31 18.51 -5.44
CA PRO A 119 17.11 19.60 -5.97
C PRO A 119 17.38 19.50 -7.48
N GLY A 120 16.84 18.48 -8.15
CA GLY A 120 17.18 18.10 -9.50
C GLY A 120 18.64 17.70 -9.61
N LYS A 121 19.35 18.25 -10.60
CA LYS A 121 20.77 17.95 -10.83
C LYS A 121 21.73 18.64 -9.86
N GLU A 122 21.22 19.43 -8.92
CA GLU A 122 22.06 20.13 -7.95
C GLU A 122 22.42 19.21 -6.77
N GLU A 123 23.71 19.11 -6.46
CA GLU A 123 24.22 18.34 -5.31
C GLU A 123 24.05 19.14 -4.00
N LYS A 124 22.79 19.29 -3.55
CA LYS A 124 22.43 19.97 -2.29
C LYS A 124 21.46 19.13 -1.48
N THR A 125 21.40 19.39 -0.17
CA THR A 125 20.35 18.82 0.68
C THR A 125 18.97 19.28 0.23
N TRP A 126 18.01 18.38 0.27
CA TRP A 126 16.65 18.59 -0.18
C TRP A 126 15.94 19.58 0.75
N VAL A 127 15.18 20.51 0.18
CA VAL A 127 14.48 21.53 0.97
C VAL A 127 13.28 20.87 1.64
N ARG A 128 13.17 21.00 2.97
CA ARG A 128 12.07 20.39 3.73
C ARG A 128 10.91 21.37 3.90
N HIS A 129 9.72 20.90 3.56
CA HIS A 129 8.45 21.62 3.70
C HIS A 129 7.48 20.83 4.58
N GLU A 130 6.63 21.52 5.33
CA GLU A 130 5.56 20.89 6.12
C GLU A 130 4.39 20.55 5.19
N MET A 131 3.96 19.29 5.14
CA MET A 131 2.74 18.88 4.43
C MET A 131 1.51 19.08 5.31
N VAL A 132 1.48 18.40 6.46
CA VAL A 132 0.36 18.48 7.42
C VAL A 132 0.91 18.52 8.84
N PRO A 133 0.23 19.21 9.77
CA PRO A 133 0.78 19.46 11.11
C PRO A 133 0.76 18.24 12.04
N VAL A 134 -0.20 17.32 11.87
CA VAL A 134 -0.33 16.13 12.71
C VAL A 134 -0.90 14.96 11.90
N THR A 135 -0.18 13.83 11.89
CA THR A 135 -0.65 12.53 11.41
C THR A 135 -0.66 11.53 12.55
N ASN A 136 -1.85 11.03 12.92
CA ASN A 136 -2.04 10.19 14.10
C ASN A 136 -1.93 8.68 13.84
N ASN A 137 -2.19 8.21 12.62
CA ASN A 137 -2.11 6.78 12.29
C ASN A 137 -0.66 6.27 12.37
N GLU A 138 -0.50 4.98 12.68
CA GLU A 138 0.80 4.30 12.55
C GLU A 138 1.10 3.92 11.08
N SER A 139 0.05 3.56 10.33
CA SER A 139 0.11 3.26 8.90
C SER A 139 -0.94 4.10 8.15
N PRO A 140 -0.73 5.44 7.98
CA PRO A 140 -1.51 6.22 7.02
C PRO A 140 -1.22 5.74 5.59
N ASP A 141 -2.11 6.08 4.66
CA ASP A 141 -2.02 5.60 3.28
C ASP A 141 -1.94 6.77 2.28
N MET A 142 -1.38 6.53 1.09
CA MET A 142 -1.39 7.48 -0.04
C MET A 142 -2.23 6.87 -1.16
N ARG A 143 -3.41 7.44 -1.42
CA ARG A 143 -4.42 6.89 -2.34
C ARG A 143 -5.03 8.00 -3.17
N ASP A 144 -5.37 7.72 -4.41
CA ASP A 144 -6.22 8.60 -5.22
C ASP A 144 -7.68 8.47 -4.74
N ILE A 145 -8.04 9.29 -3.76
CA ILE A 145 -9.38 9.35 -3.15
C ILE A 145 -10.33 10.12 -4.05
N THR A 146 -9.83 11.14 -4.76
CA THR A 146 -10.67 12.05 -5.56
C THR A 146 -10.92 11.55 -6.99
N GLY A 147 -10.10 10.62 -7.47
CA GLY A 147 -10.16 10.07 -8.83
C GLY A 147 -9.50 10.98 -9.88
N ASP A 148 -8.63 11.91 -9.46
CA ASP A 148 -7.97 12.86 -10.36
C ASP A 148 -6.57 12.40 -10.82
N GLY A 149 -6.14 11.22 -10.36
CA GLY A 149 -4.84 10.63 -10.67
C GLY A 149 -3.71 11.09 -9.75
N ILE A 150 -3.97 11.97 -8.79
CA ILE A 150 -3.02 12.41 -7.76
C ILE A 150 -3.35 11.69 -6.46
N LYS A 151 -2.34 11.13 -5.80
CA LYS A 151 -2.56 10.46 -4.50
C LYS A 151 -2.67 11.51 -3.40
N GLU A 152 -3.66 11.37 -2.54
CA GLU A 152 -3.81 12.12 -1.30
C GLU A 152 -3.33 11.33 -0.10
N LEU A 153 -2.84 12.04 0.92
CA LEU A 153 -2.54 11.44 2.23
C LEU A 153 -3.85 11.19 2.97
N LEU A 154 -4.17 9.92 3.24
CA LEU A 154 -5.31 9.48 4.04
C LEU A 154 -4.89 9.22 5.48
N PHE A 155 -5.52 9.93 6.43
CA PHE A 155 -5.05 9.96 7.81
C PHE A 155 -6.08 10.53 8.80
N ALA A 156 -5.83 10.24 10.07
CA ALA A 156 -6.40 10.92 11.21
C ALA A 156 -5.48 12.04 11.69
N PHE A 157 -6.07 13.14 12.15
CA PHE A 157 -5.35 14.36 12.48
C PHE A 157 -5.95 15.14 13.64
N ASP A 158 -5.14 16.07 14.14
CA ASP A 158 -5.49 17.08 15.13
C ASP A 158 -5.26 18.50 14.57
N PRO A 159 -5.98 19.52 15.06
CA PRO A 159 -6.96 19.47 16.16
C PRO A 159 -8.30 18.85 15.74
N GLY A 160 -9.05 18.38 16.76
CA GLY A 160 -10.43 17.94 16.60
C GLY A 160 -10.61 16.44 16.41
N LYS A 161 -9.53 15.65 16.41
CA LYS A 161 -9.57 14.19 16.29
C LYS A 161 -10.49 13.74 15.16
N LYS A 162 -10.09 14.02 13.92
CA LYS A 162 -10.86 13.74 12.71
C LYS A 162 -10.12 12.81 11.78
N VAL A 163 -10.85 12.13 10.90
CA VAL A 163 -10.34 11.44 9.72
C VAL A 163 -10.56 12.32 8.50
N GLY A 164 -9.61 12.31 7.56
CA GLY A 164 -9.72 13.02 6.29
C GLY A 164 -8.58 12.65 5.36
N TYR A 165 -8.48 13.42 4.29
CA TYR A 165 -7.38 13.32 3.34
C TYR A 165 -6.80 14.70 3.06
N ALA A 166 -5.55 14.74 2.59
CA ALA A 166 -4.88 15.98 2.23
C ALA A 166 -4.25 15.87 0.83
N ALA A 167 -4.34 16.97 0.08
CA ALA A 167 -3.76 17.11 -1.26
C ALA A 167 -2.81 18.32 -1.34
N PRO A 168 -1.84 18.34 -2.27
CA PRO A 168 -0.99 19.50 -2.50
C PRO A 168 -1.79 20.80 -2.69
N ALA A 169 -1.28 21.91 -2.14
CA ALA A 169 -1.83 23.23 -2.41
C ALA A 169 -1.31 23.79 -3.74
N GLU A 170 -1.98 24.82 -4.30
CA GLU A 170 -1.49 25.50 -5.51
C GLU A 170 -0.10 26.11 -5.33
N ASP A 171 0.21 26.61 -4.13
CA ASP A 171 1.57 26.96 -3.72
C ASP A 171 2.21 25.72 -3.10
N PRO A 172 3.19 25.08 -3.76
CA PRO A 172 3.78 23.84 -3.26
C PRO A 172 4.54 24.02 -1.93
N SER A 173 4.92 25.26 -1.58
CA SER A 173 5.57 25.56 -0.30
C SER A 173 4.59 25.72 0.87
N ALA A 174 3.28 25.82 0.59
CA ALA A 174 2.25 25.89 1.60
C ALA A 174 1.88 24.47 2.10
N PRO A 175 1.41 24.33 3.35
CA PRO A 175 0.82 23.08 3.83
C PRO A 175 -0.31 22.60 2.92
N TRP A 176 -0.44 21.28 2.82
CA TRP A 176 -1.47 20.62 2.03
C TRP A 176 -2.87 20.97 2.52
N ILE A 177 -3.83 20.98 1.59
CA ILE A 177 -5.22 21.28 1.89
C ILE A 177 -5.87 20.02 2.48
N ILE A 178 -6.27 20.10 3.76
CA ILE A 178 -6.93 19.01 4.46
C ILE A 178 -8.44 19.09 4.24
N THR A 179 -9.02 18.03 3.68
CA THR A 179 -10.46 17.81 3.63
C THR A 179 -10.87 16.85 4.74
N ALA A 180 -11.56 17.39 5.75
CA ALA A 180 -12.10 16.59 6.84
C ALA A 180 -13.30 15.75 6.35
N VAL A 181 -13.30 14.47 6.65
CA VAL A 181 -14.37 13.54 6.26
C VAL A 181 -15.29 13.26 7.44
N SER A 182 -14.73 13.12 8.63
CA SER A 182 -15.49 12.82 9.84
C SER A 182 -15.87 14.07 10.65
N GLU A 183 -16.81 13.88 11.56
CA GLU A 183 -17.05 14.74 12.71
C GLU A 183 -15.85 14.77 13.68
N GLU A 184 -15.88 15.67 14.67
CA GLU A 184 -14.88 15.71 15.74
C GLU A 184 -14.96 14.52 16.69
N ASN A 185 -13.81 14.05 17.18
CA ASN A 185 -13.68 12.87 18.05
C ASN A 185 -14.25 11.60 17.43
N ALA A 186 -14.10 11.46 16.12
CA ALA A 186 -14.52 10.29 15.37
C ALA A 186 -13.69 9.04 15.76
N PRO A 187 -14.21 7.81 15.52
CA PRO A 187 -13.44 6.58 15.72
C PRO A 187 -12.15 6.56 14.88
N GLY A 188 -11.12 5.85 15.36
CA GLY A 188 -9.87 5.69 14.61
C GLY A 188 -8.97 6.93 14.56
N THR A 189 -9.16 7.90 15.45
CA THR A 189 -8.47 9.20 15.40
C THR A 189 -7.41 9.43 16.47
N ASP A 190 -7.33 8.53 17.44
CA ASP A 190 -6.29 8.59 18.48
C ASP A 190 -4.90 8.40 17.87
N ARG A 191 -3.89 8.98 18.52
CA ARG A 191 -2.49 8.72 18.20
C ARG A 191 -2.18 7.22 18.25
N TYR A 192 -1.48 6.71 17.24
CA TYR A 192 -1.29 5.28 16.94
C TYR A 192 -2.58 4.56 16.55
N SER A 193 -3.51 5.25 15.90
CA SER A 193 -4.66 4.59 15.30
C SER A 193 -4.21 3.65 14.19
N HIS A 194 -4.94 2.54 14.10
CA HIS A 194 -4.71 1.41 13.21
C HIS A 194 -5.98 1.17 12.41
N GLY A 195 -5.85 0.53 11.25
CA GLY A 195 -6.98 0.27 10.37
C GLY A 195 -7.54 1.55 9.80
N ILE A 196 -6.86 2.10 8.80
CA ILE A 196 -7.43 3.09 7.89
C ILE A 196 -7.38 2.52 6.48
N GLY A 197 -8.38 2.84 5.66
CA GLY A 197 -8.44 2.36 4.29
C GLY A 197 -9.41 3.15 3.45
N ALA A 198 -9.43 2.84 2.17
CA ALA A 198 -10.32 3.48 1.22
C ALA A 198 -10.73 2.53 0.09
N GLY A 199 -11.94 2.73 -0.41
CA GLY A 199 -12.52 2.03 -1.56
C GLY A 199 -14.04 2.11 -1.54
N ASP A 200 -14.69 1.68 -2.62
CA ASP A 200 -16.16 1.78 -2.79
C ASP A 200 -16.87 0.65 -2.03
N VAL A 201 -17.40 0.92 -0.84
CA VAL A 201 -17.98 -0.13 0.03
C VAL A 201 -19.41 -0.48 -0.38
N ASN A 202 -20.15 0.48 -0.93
CA ASN A 202 -21.57 0.32 -1.27
C ASN A 202 -21.84 0.14 -2.78
N ASN A 203 -20.78 0.00 -3.59
CA ASN A 203 -20.83 -0.19 -5.04
C ASN A 203 -21.53 0.96 -5.77
N ASP A 204 -21.32 2.19 -5.28
CA ASP A 204 -21.88 3.41 -5.88
C ASP A 204 -20.92 4.15 -6.83
N GLY A 205 -19.70 3.62 -6.99
CA GLY A 205 -18.64 4.13 -7.84
C GLY A 205 -17.78 5.21 -7.17
N ARG A 206 -17.96 5.50 -5.88
CA ARG A 206 -17.16 6.50 -5.15
C ARG A 206 -16.31 5.86 -4.07
N THR A 207 -15.07 6.34 -3.96
CA THR A 207 -14.15 5.91 -2.90
C THR A 207 -14.62 6.41 -1.53
N ASP A 208 -15.05 5.48 -0.68
CA ASP A 208 -15.35 5.68 0.74
C ASP A 208 -14.08 5.60 1.60
N ILE A 209 -14.18 6.01 2.86
CA ILE A 209 -13.08 5.93 3.84
C ILE A 209 -13.47 5.04 5.02
N LEU A 210 -12.59 4.12 5.39
CA LEU A 210 -12.82 3.09 6.38
C LEU A 210 -11.94 3.29 7.61
N VAL A 211 -12.49 2.98 8.78
CA VAL A 211 -11.77 2.70 10.03
C VAL A 211 -12.29 1.40 10.64
N THR A 212 -11.62 0.81 11.63
CA THR A 212 -12.07 -0.48 12.20
C THR A 212 -13.50 -0.50 12.73
N ALA A 213 -14.06 0.67 13.08
CA ALA A 213 -15.41 0.84 13.61
C ALA A 213 -16.50 1.10 12.55
N GLY A 214 -16.14 1.24 11.27
CA GLY A 214 -17.09 1.51 10.19
C GLY A 214 -16.49 2.30 9.03
N TRP A 215 -17.34 2.90 8.22
CA TRP A 215 -16.92 3.64 7.03
C TRP A 215 -17.75 4.90 6.81
N TRP A 216 -17.16 5.90 6.18
CA TRP A 216 -17.82 7.14 5.77
C TRP A 216 -18.14 7.07 4.28
N GLU A 217 -19.43 7.15 3.96
CA GLU A 217 -19.98 7.16 2.59
C GLU A 217 -19.63 8.47 1.89
N ALA A 218 -18.90 8.39 0.79
CA ALA A 218 -18.55 9.53 -0.03
C ALA A 218 -19.82 10.13 -0.68
N PRO A 219 -20.15 11.41 -0.41
CA PRO A 219 -21.24 12.08 -1.10
C PRO A 219 -20.85 12.39 -2.55
N GLU A 220 -21.87 12.62 -3.39
CA GLU A 220 -21.69 13.04 -4.79
C GLU A 220 -20.88 14.35 -4.89
N ASP A 221 -21.06 15.25 -3.92
CA ASP A 221 -20.24 16.44 -3.69
C ASP A 221 -19.41 16.24 -2.43
N ARG A 222 -18.14 15.85 -2.60
CA ARG A 222 -17.18 15.54 -1.52
C ARG A 222 -16.94 16.71 -0.55
N SER A 223 -17.30 17.94 -0.91
CA SER A 223 -17.23 19.12 -0.02
C SER A 223 -18.30 19.12 1.08
N GLN A 224 -19.33 18.28 0.96
CA GLN A 224 -20.40 18.13 1.95
C GLN A 224 -19.91 17.26 3.12
N THR A 225 -19.37 17.94 4.13
CA THR A 225 -18.78 17.30 5.32
C THR A 225 -19.65 17.58 6.58
N PRO A 226 -19.68 16.67 7.57
CA PRO A 226 -19.07 15.34 7.55
C PRO A 226 -19.82 14.40 6.60
N TRP A 227 -19.10 13.41 6.08
CA TRP A 227 -19.69 12.31 5.31
C TRP A 227 -20.56 11.44 6.22
N LYS A 228 -21.45 10.65 5.63
CA LYS A 228 -22.37 9.80 6.40
C LYS A 228 -21.64 8.55 6.90
N PHE A 229 -21.57 8.39 8.22
CA PHE A 229 -20.93 7.22 8.82
C PHE A 229 -21.88 6.00 8.89
N HIS A 230 -21.36 4.83 8.53
CA HIS A 230 -21.99 3.53 8.61
C HIS A 230 -21.18 2.64 9.56
N PRO A 231 -21.73 2.30 10.75
CA PRO A 231 -21.06 1.41 11.68
C PRO A 231 -20.88 0.01 11.09
N ALA A 232 -19.66 -0.51 11.15
CA ALA A 232 -19.33 -1.88 10.79
C ALA A 232 -18.16 -2.37 11.66
N ASN A 233 -18.09 -3.66 11.95
CA ASN A 233 -17.02 -4.20 12.80
C ASN A 233 -15.94 -4.85 11.94
N PHE A 234 -14.94 -4.07 11.53
CA PHE A 234 -13.77 -4.56 10.81
C PHE A 234 -12.64 -5.04 11.73
N GLY A 235 -12.97 -5.30 13.00
CA GLY A 235 -12.16 -6.07 13.92
C GLY A 235 -11.21 -5.27 14.81
N GLU A 236 -10.17 -5.98 15.24
CA GLU A 236 -9.10 -5.46 16.10
C GLU A 236 -8.19 -4.49 15.33
N LYS A 237 -7.16 -3.97 16.00
CA LYS A 237 -6.12 -3.15 15.35
C LYS A 237 -5.49 -3.90 14.17
N CYS A 238 -5.57 -3.30 12.99
CA CYS A 238 -5.12 -3.89 11.75
C CYS A 238 -4.24 -2.95 10.92
N ALA A 239 -3.62 -3.48 9.87
CA ALA A 239 -2.91 -2.71 8.84
C ALA A 239 -3.88 -1.89 7.97
N HIS A 240 -3.51 -1.62 6.73
CA HIS A 240 -4.41 -1.03 5.74
C HIS A 240 -5.65 -1.91 5.52
N MET A 241 -6.76 -1.27 5.19
CA MET A 241 -7.97 -1.93 4.70
C MET A 241 -8.15 -1.65 3.21
N TYR A 242 -8.51 -2.69 2.47
CA TYR A 242 -8.80 -2.60 1.04
C TYR A 242 -10.19 -3.15 0.75
N VAL A 243 -10.83 -2.58 -0.26
CA VAL A 243 -12.20 -2.87 -0.64
C VAL A 243 -12.23 -3.43 -2.06
N TYR A 244 -12.84 -4.61 -2.24
CA TYR A 244 -12.96 -5.29 -3.51
C TYR A 244 -13.96 -6.44 -3.39
N ASP A 245 -14.66 -6.79 -4.47
CA ASP A 245 -15.48 -8.00 -4.59
C ASP A 245 -14.59 -9.25 -4.66
N PHE A 246 -14.22 -9.85 -3.52
CA PHE A 246 -13.25 -10.95 -3.52
C PHE A 246 -13.86 -12.26 -4.04
N ASP A 247 -15.12 -12.54 -3.74
CA ASP A 247 -15.76 -13.80 -4.10
C ASP A 247 -16.47 -13.79 -5.47
N GLY A 248 -16.69 -12.60 -6.04
CA GLY A 248 -17.27 -12.38 -7.36
C GLY A 248 -18.80 -12.31 -7.38
N ASP A 249 -19.44 -12.03 -6.25
CA ASP A 249 -20.90 -12.00 -6.14
C ASP A 249 -21.52 -10.62 -6.47
N GLY A 250 -20.68 -9.60 -6.59
CA GLY A 250 -21.03 -8.25 -7.02
C GLY A 250 -21.28 -7.24 -5.90
N ASP A 251 -21.07 -7.60 -4.63
CA ASP A 251 -20.83 -6.64 -3.56
C ASP A 251 -19.34 -6.56 -3.20
N ASN A 252 -18.95 -5.46 -2.54
CA ASN A 252 -17.55 -5.19 -2.22
C ASN A 252 -17.26 -5.55 -0.77
N ASP A 253 -16.20 -6.31 -0.58
CA ASP A 253 -15.76 -6.82 0.71
C ASP A 253 -14.63 -5.97 1.31
N VAL A 254 -14.17 -6.32 2.51
CA VAL A 254 -13.02 -5.64 3.15
C VAL A 254 -11.94 -6.62 3.60
N ILE A 255 -10.72 -6.51 3.09
CA ILE A 255 -9.55 -7.30 3.54
C ILE A 255 -8.61 -6.49 4.43
N SER A 256 -8.06 -7.14 5.46
CA SER A 256 -7.02 -6.56 6.32
C SER A 256 -6.20 -7.64 7.03
N SER A 257 -5.30 -7.21 7.91
CA SER A 257 -4.38 -8.09 8.63
C SER A 257 -3.99 -7.51 9.97
N SER A 258 -3.56 -8.35 10.90
CA SER A 258 -3.34 -7.96 12.29
C SER A 258 -2.10 -7.11 12.49
N ALA A 259 -2.25 -5.94 13.10
CA ALA A 259 -1.10 -5.17 13.50
C ALA A 259 -0.38 -5.83 14.69
N HIS A 260 -1.08 -6.34 15.69
CA HIS A 260 -0.44 -6.72 16.97
C HIS A 260 -0.55 -8.20 17.34
N ASP A 261 -1.30 -9.00 16.58
CA ASP A 261 -1.57 -10.39 16.88
C ASP A 261 -1.42 -11.24 15.59
N PHE A 262 -1.82 -12.51 15.64
CA PHE A 262 -1.88 -13.40 14.48
C PHE A 262 -3.14 -13.15 13.66
N GLY A 263 -2.97 -13.02 12.34
CA GLY A 263 -4.12 -13.06 11.45
C GLY A 263 -3.99 -12.26 10.17
N VAL A 264 -4.41 -12.87 9.07
CA VAL A 264 -4.86 -12.20 7.85
C VAL A 264 -6.31 -12.62 7.63
N TRP A 265 -7.20 -11.67 7.32
CA TRP A 265 -8.63 -11.93 7.22
C TRP A 265 -9.32 -10.98 6.25
N TRP A 266 -10.49 -11.39 5.78
CA TRP A 266 -11.40 -10.51 5.06
C TRP A 266 -12.80 -10.57 5.66
N TYR A 267 -13.62 -9.61 5.27
CA TYR A 267 -15.00 -9.42 5.67
C TYR A 267 -15.87 -9.47 4.43
N GLU A 268 -16.54 -10.61 4.24
CA GLU A 268 -17.53 -10.85 3.18
C GLU A 268 -18.75 -9.97 3.45
N GLN A 269 -19.13 -9.12 2.51
CA GLN A 269 -20.38 -8.41 2.62
C GLN A 269 -21.53 -9.37 2.26
N THR A 270 -22.56 -9.42 3.11
CA THR A 270 -23.76 -10.24 2.84
C THR A 270 -25.02 -9.45 3.18
N PRO A 271 -26.22 -9.92 2.81
CA PRO A 271 -27.47 -9.31 3.25
C PRO A 271 -27.63 -9.18 4.77
N GLU A 272 -26.88 -9.98 5.56
CA GLU A 272 -26.84 -9.95 7.01
C GLU A 272 -25.75 -9.02 7.59
N GLY A 273 -24.96 -8.38 6.72
CA GLY A 273 -23.82 -7.53 7.05
C GLY A 273 -22.48 -8.23 6.84
N PHE A 274 -21.40 -7.60 7.31
CA PHE A 274 -20.04 -8.11 7.14
C PHE A 274 -19.76 -9.38 7.97
N GLN A 275 -19.40 -10.48 7.30
CA GLN A 275 -19.01 -11.75 7.89
C GLN A 275 -17.50 -11.96 7.81
N ARG A 276 -16.85 -12.35 8.91
CA ARG A 276 -15.38 -12.47 8.95
C ARG A 276 -14.89 -13.86 8.51
N HIS A 277 -13.89 -13.89 7.64
CA HIS A 277 -13.20 -15.08 7.17
C HIS A 277 -11.71 -14.98 7.45
N ILE A 278 -11.14 -16.02 8.04
CA ILE A 278 -9.70 -16.09 8.31
C ILE A 278 -9.00 -16.68 7.10
N ILE A 279 -7.96 -15.99 6.62
CA ILE A 279 -7.07 -16.44 5.55
C ILE A 279 -5.89 -17.19 6.16
N ASP A 280 -5.19 -16.57 7.11
CA ASP A 280 -4.00 -17.11 7.75
C ASP A 280 -3.92 -16.70 9.23
N LYS A 281 -3.28 -17.54 10.06
CA LYS A 281 -2.93 -17.30 11.47
C LYS A 281 -1.54 -17.83 11.85
N THR A 282 -0.70 -18.14 10.87
CA THR A 282 0.60 -18.77 11.09
C THR A 282 1.67 -17.80 11.57
N PHE A 283 1.49 -16.50 11.34
CA PHE A 283 2.38 -15.44 11.82
C PHE A 283 1.59 -14.20 12.25
N SER A 284 2.27 -13.31 12.98
CA SER A 284 1.72 -12.09 13.57
C SER A 284 2.34 -10.82 12.99
N GLN A 285 1.81 -9.67 13.41
CA GLN A 285 2.42 -8.35 13.19
C GLN A 285 2.54 -7.92 11.72
N THR A 286 1.53 -8.22 10.92
CA THR A 286 1.30 -7.65 9.58
C THR A 286 0.81 -6.21 9.72
N HIS A 287 1.73 -5.24 9.80
CA HIS A 287 1.39 -3.82 9.99
C HIS A 287 1.19 -3.04 8.69
N SER A 288 1.55 -3.65 7.56
CA SER A 288 1.48 -3.02 6.26
C SER A 288 1.15 -4.07 5.22
N SER A 289 0.48 -3.64 4.18
CA SER A 289 0.03 -4.49 3.09
C SER A 289 -0.20 -3.66 1.83
N HIS A 290 -0.36 -4.37 0.71
CA HIS A 290 -0.80 -3.87 -0.59
C HIS A 290 -1.82 -4.84 -1.18
N LEU A 291 -2.74 -4.31 -1.99
CA LEU A 291 -3.69 -5.10 -2.77
C LEU A 291 -3.42 -4.84 -4.26
N VAL A 292 -2.77 -5.80 -4.93
CA VAL A 292 -2.23 -5.66 -6.30
C VAL A 292 -2.23 -7.01 -7.01
N ASP A 293 -2.41 -7.03 -8.32
CA ASP A 293 -2.28 -8.24 -9.14
C ASP A 293 -0.79 -8.63 -9.29
N MET A 294 -0.31 -9.53 -8.43
CA MET A 294 1.12 -9.85 -8.30
C MET A 294 1.57 -10.84 -9.39
N ASN A 295 0.66 -11.74 -9.79
CA ASN A 295 0.93 -12.79 -10.79
C ASN A 295 0.50 -12.39 -12.22
N GLY A 296 -0.27 -11.32 -12.38
CA GLY A 296 -0.77 -10.82 -13.67
C GLY A 296 -1.97 -11.60 -14.20
N ASP A 297 -2.75 -12.25 -13.33
CA ASP A 297 -3.92 -13.05 -13.71
C ASP A 297 -5.22 -12.22 -13.83
N GLY A 298 -5.16 -10.94 -13.48
CA GLY A 298 -6.26 -9.99 -13.52
C GLY A 298 -7.08 -9.90 -12.23
N LEU A 299 -6.73 -10.65 -11.18
CA LEU A 299 -7.29 -10.53 -9.84
C LEU A 299 -6.28 -9.87 -8.89
N PRO A 300 -6.74 -9.05 -7.93
CA PRO A 300 -5.84 -8.48 -6.95
C PRO A 300 -5.46 -9.50 -5.87
N ASP A 301 -4.18 -9.54 -5.54
CA ASP A 301 -3.59 -10.34 -4.48
C ASP A 301 -3.23 -9.50 -3.26
N TYR A 302 -3.23 -10.14 -2.08
CA TYR A 302 -2.88 -9.47 -0.82
C TYR A 302 -1.42 -9.68 -0.47
N VAL A 303 -0.58 -8.65 -0.60
CA VAL A 303 0.86 -8.68 -0.28
C VAL A 303 1.07 -8.13 1.13
N THR A 304 1.81 -8.83 1.97
CA THR A 304 2.11 -8.37 3.34
C THR A 304 3.36 -9.09 3.89
N GLY A 305 3.65 -8.87 5.15
CA GLY A 305 4.71 -9.58 5.85
C GLY A 305 4.71 -9.28 7.33
N LYS A 306 5.54 -10.01 8.07
CA LYS A 306 5.70 -9.83 9.51
C LYS A 306 6.79 -8.82 9.80
N ARG A 307 6.52 -7.86 10.69
CA ARG A 307 7.58 -6.97 11.20
C ARG A 307 8.66 -7.73 11.96
N HIS A 308 9.91 -7.28 11.80
CA HIS A 308 11.00 -7.65 12.69
C HIS A 308 10.97 -6.77 13.94
N TRP A 309 10.78 -7.36 15.13
CA TRP A 309 10.74 -6.64 16.41
C TRP A 309 9.77 -5.44 16.46
N ALA A 310 8.50 -5.64 16.03
CA ALA A 310 7.48 -4.64 16.31
C ALA A 310 7.36 -4.41 17.81
N HIS A 311 7.15 -3.15 18.21
CA HIS A 311 7.06 -2.75 19.61
C HIS A 311 8.27 -3.18 20.48
N GLY A 312 9.44 -3.39 19.86
CA GLY A 312 10.65 -3.89 20.52
C GLY A 312 10.63 -5.41 20.78
N GLY A 313 9.87 -6.17 20.00
CA GLY A 313 9.74 -7.63 20.09
C GLY A 313 8.81 -8.10 21.21
N ARG A 314 7.92 -7.24 21.70
CA ARG A 314 7.01 -7.53 22.83
C ARG A 314 5.69 -8.18 22.40
N ASP A 315 5.33 -8.03 21.14
CA ASP A 315 4.12 -8.64 20.59
C ASP A 315 4.25 -10.17 20.48
N PRO A 316 3.13 -10.91 20.45
CA PRO A 316 3.12 -12.34 20.17
C PRO A 316 3.94 -12.67 18.91
N GLY A 317 4.81 -13.68 18.97
CA GLY A 317 5.67 -14.03 17.83
C GLY A 317 6.78 -13.01 17.50
N GLY A 318 7.03 -12.01 18.36
CA GLY A 318 8.01 -10.94 18.10
C GLY A 318 9.43 -11.39 17.72
N ASN A 319 9.84 -12.60 18.13
CA ASN A 319 11.15 -13.19 17.80
C ASN A 319 11.09 -14.26 16.70
N GLU A 320 9.92 -14.53 16.13
CA GLU A 320 9.76 -15.44 14.99
C GLU A 320 10.24 -14.78 13.69
N ALA A 321 10.39 -15.58 12.64
CA ALA A 321 10.87 -15.15 11.33
C ALA A 321 10.14 -13.90 10.80
N ALA A 322 10.86 -13.01 10.14
CA ALA A 322 10.30 -11.79 9.56
C ALA A 322 9.96 -12.09 8.10
N VAL A 323 8.76 -12.66 7.90
CA VAL A 323 8.33 -13.17 6.59
C VAL A 323 7.84 -12.07 5.68
N MET A 324 8.02 -12.27 4.37
CA MET A 324 7.32 -11.58 3.30
C MET A 324 6.53 -12.60 2.50
N CYS A 325 5.27 -12.29 2.23
CA CYS A 325 4.37 -13.18 1.52
C CYS A 325 3.32 -12.42 0.71
N TRP A 326 2.67 -13.15 -0.18
CA TRP A 326 1.43 -12.71 -0.81
C TRP A 326 0.41 -13.84 -0.75
N TYR A 327 -0.87 -13.48 -0.80
CA TYR A 327 -1.99 -14.41 -0.85
C TYR A 327 -2.67 -14.23 -2.19
N GLU A 328 -2.55 -15.26 -3.02
CA GLU A 328 -3.13 -15.32 -4.35
C GLU A 328 -4.65 -15.43 -4.25
N LEU A 329 -5.36 -14.51 -4.89
CA LEU A 329 -6.81 -14.59 -4.98
C LEU A 329 -7.21 -15.45 -6.18
N SER A 330 -7.99 -16.50 -5.91
CA SER A 330 -8.74 -17.20 -6.95
C SER A 330 -10.20 -17.35 -6.54
N ARG A 331 -11.07 -17.64 -7.51
CA ARG A 331 -12.50 -17.88 -7.25
C ARG A 331 -12.88 -19.30 -7.62
N LYS A 332 -13.53 -19.99 -6.68
CA LYS A 332 -13.99 -21.36 -6.89
C LYS A 332 -15.40 -21.54 -6.33
N ASP A 333 -16.32 -22.00 -7.18
CA ASP A 333 -17.72 -22.24 -6.83
C ASP A 333 -18.41 -21.00 -6.21
N GLY A 334 -18.08 -19.80 -6.70
CA GLY A 334 -18.60 -18.52 -6.21
C GLY A 334 -18.08 -18.13 -4.83
N LYS A 335 -16.82 -18.46 -4.52
CA LYS A 335 -16.15 -18.14 -3.25
C LYS A 335 -14.72 -17.71 -3.50
N ALA A 336 -14.24 -16.75 -2.70
CA ALA A 336 -12.84 -16.41 -2.62
C ALA A 336 -12.02 -17.59 -2.04
N VAL A 337 -10.90 -17.89 -2.69
CA VAL A 337 -9.90 -18.86 -2.25
C VAL A 337 -8.55 -18.17 -2.25
N TRP A 338 -7.88 -18.21 -1.11
CA TRP A 338 -6.60 -17.54 -0.89
C TRP A 338 -5.47 -18.57 -0.77
N THR A 339 -4.51 -18.55 -1.69
CA THR A 339 -3.34 -19.45 -1.66
C THR A 339 -2.11 -18.68 -1.14
N PRO A 340 -1.50 -19.07 -0.02
CA PRO A 340 -0.36 -18.35 0.54
C PRO A 340 0.95 -18.69 -0.16
N HIS A 341 1.75 -17.66 -0.45
CA HIS A 341 3.07 -17.78 -1.06
C HIS A 341 4.08 -16.96 -0.24
N VAL A 342 4.96 -17.63 0.49
CA VAL A 342 6.07 -17.00 1.24
C VAL A 342 7.30 -16.94 0.34
N PHE A 343 7.83 -15.74 0.11
CA PHE A 343 9.01 -15.55 -0.74
C PHE A 343 10.27 -15.11 0.01
N ASP A 344 10.15 -14.69 1.27
CA ASP A 344 11.29 -14.46 2.15
C ASP A 344 10.90 -14.67 3.63
N ASP A 345 11.85 -15.05 4.47
CA ASP A 345 11.65 -15.27 5.91
C ASP A 345 12.59 -14.42 6.81
N ASN A 346 13.37 -13.52 6.21
CA ASN A 346 14.37 -12.71 6.90
C ASN A 346 14.52 -11.32 6.24
N SER A 347 13.40 -10.61 6.15
CA SER A 347 13.36 -9.18 5.81
C SER A 347 12.20 -8.51 6.51
N GLY A 348 10.99 -9.07 6.38
CA GLY A 348 9.75 -8.54 6.92
C GLY A 348 9.33 -7.19 6.35
N VAL A 349 8.19 -6.70 6.81
CA VAL A 349 7.73 -5.32 6.53
C VAL A 349 8.18 -4.35 7.64
N GLY A 350 8.11 -3.05 7.35
CA GLY A 350 8.10 -1.99 8.36
C GLY A 350 6.67 -1.58 8.74
N THR A 351 6.43 -0.29 8.94
CA THR A 351 5.07 0.30 8.99
C THR A 351 4.53 0.61 7.59
N GLN A 352 5.41 0.73 6.60
CA GLN A 352 5.05 0.88 5.18
C GLN A 352 6.11 0.19 4.29
N PHE A 353 5.71 -0.26 3.11
CA PHE A 353 6.58 -0.81 2.06
C PHE A 353 5.98 -0.45 0.69
N GLU A 354 6.69 -0.68 -0.41
CA GLU A 354 6.24 -0.35 -1.77
C GLU A 354 6.18 -1.60 -2.66
N VAL A 355 5.27 -1.57 -3.63
CA VAL A 355 5.17 -2.53 -4.72
C VAL A 355 5.16 -1.78 -6.04
N ALA A 356 6.17 -1.98 -6.88
CA ALA A 356 6.37 -1.25 -8.12
C ALA A 356 7.26 -2.04 -9.08
N ASP A 357 7.18 -1.76 -10.37
CA ASP A 357 8.14 -2.26 -11.37
C ASP A 357 9.45 -1.47 -11.25
N MET A 358 10.49 -2.08 -10.66
CA MET A 358 11.74 -1.40 -10.35
C MET A 358 12.69 -1.33 -11.55
N ASN A 359 12.57 -2.28 -12.48
CA ASN A 359 13.54 -2.49 -13.56
C ASN A 359 12.95 -2.26 -14.97
N GLY A 360 11.65 -1.94 -15.06
CA GLY A 360 10.93 -1.64 -16.29
C GLY A 360 10.54 -2.87 -17.11
N ASP A 361 10.51 -4.06 -16.51
CA ASP A 361 10.15 -5.31 -17.21
C ASP A 361 8.63 -5.62 -17.20
N GLY A 362 7.84 -4.76 -16.54
CA GLY A 362 6.40 -4.87 -16.41
C GLY A 362 5.93 -5.80 -15.30
N LEU A 363 6.84 -6.34 -14.48
CA LEU A 363 6.52 -7.16 -13.31
C LEU A 363 6.55 -6.31 -12.03
N LEU A 364 5.68 -6.65 -11.08
CA LEU A 364 5.67 -5.97 -9.79
C LEU A 364 6.75 -6.56 -8.86
N ASP A 365 7.63 -5.68 -8.39
CA ASP A 365 8.67 -5.96 -7.40
C ASP A 365 8.26 -5.44 -6.03
N VAL A 366 8.93 -5.91 -4.97
CA VAL A 366 8.65 -5.48 -3.60
C VAL A 366 9.87 -4.80 -2.99
N VAL A 367 9.67 -3.60 -2.41
CA VAL A 367 10.71 -2.84 -1.71
C VAL A 367 10.28 -2.62 -0.27
N THR A 368 11.18 -2.87 0.69
CA THR A 368 10.89 -2.63 2.11
C THR A 368 12.08 -2.08 2.85
N SER A 369 11.81 -1.19 3.81
CA SER A 369 12.77 -0.72 4.82
C SER A 369 12.22 -0.95 6.20
N ASN A 370 13.02 -1.52 7.08
CA ASN A 370 12.68 -1.70 8.47
C ASN A 370 13.94 -1.87 9.34
N LYS A 371 13.75 -2.41 10.54
CA LYS A 371 14.79 -2.67 11.53
C LYS A 371 15.92 -3.61 11.07
N GLN A 372 15.69 -4.41 10.03
CA GLN A 372 16.70 -5.28 9.40
C GLN A 372 17.44 -4.61 8.23
N GLY A 373 17.05 -3.40 7.84
CA GLY A 373 17.65 -2.66 6.74
C GLY A 373 16.70 -2.45 5.57
N VAL A 374 17.27 -2.25 4.38
CA VAL A 374 16.55 -1.95 3.13
C VAL A 374 16.72 -3.11 2.15
N PHE A 375 15.63 -3.58 1.58
CA PHE A 375 15.59 -4.73 0.68
C PHE A 375 14.77 -4.42 -0.58
N VAL A 376 15.22 -4.98 -1.70
CA VAL A 376 14.49 -5.03 -2.97
C VAL A 376 14.35 -6.50 -3.38
N PHE A 377 13.15 -6.88 -3.79
CA PHE A 377 12.79 -8.20 -4.29
C PHE A 377 12.30 -8.05 -5.72
N GLU A 378 13.19 -8.26 -6.67
CA GLU A 378 12.86 -8.21 -8.10
C GLU A 378 12.15 -9.51 -8.49
N GLN A 379 10.94 -9.44 -9.03
CA GLN A 379 10.20 -10.57 -9.55
C GLN A 379 10.96 -11.15 -10.76
N VAL A 380 11.03 -12.49 -10.82
CA VAL A 380 11.67 -13.20 -11.92
C VAL A 380 10.75 -14.35 -12.35
N ARG A 381 10.41 -14.38 -13.65
CA ARG A 381 9.68 -15.50 -14.27
C ARG A 381 10.64 -16.35 -15.10
N GLU A 382 10.55 -17.67 -14.95
CA GLU A 382 11.30 -18.59 -15.83
C GLU A 382 10.68 -18.54 -17.23
N LYS A 383 11.47 -18.19 -18.25
CA LYS A 383 11.04 -18.12 -19.65
C LYS A 383 10.97 -19.48 -20.33
#